data_AF-A0A4V1SMC1-F1
#
_entry.id   AF-A0A4V1SMC1-F1
#
_cell.length_a   1.000
_cell.length_b   1.000
_cell.length_c   1.000
_cell.angle_alpha   90.00
_cell.angle_beta   90.00
_cell.angle_gamma   90.00
#
_symmetry.space_group_name_H-M   'P 1'
#
loop_
_entity.id
_entity.type
_entity.pdbx_description
1 polymer ?
#
loop_
_entity_poly.entity_id
_entity_poly.type
_entity_poly.pdbx_seq_one_letter_code
_entity_poly.pdbx_strand_id
1 'polypeptide(L)'
;MPKYFSVTLYMGLLMMMLLITSCGSTRKGNKSAEENKYIENRKKDKALIEKYEKLIETKIDAEKDLELFRSVDNWLGVPYKYAGSNSNGTDCSGLAYNLYLEVYNLKLPRSSDEQYQIINKLKQKNLEAGNLVFFKTEKGKKVSHVGVYLGNNKFIHSSTSKGVRIDDLRDKYYVETYVGGGKPKL
;
A
#
# COMPACT_ATOMS: atom_id res chain seq x y z
N MET A 1 -56.65 -53.47 -27.79
CA MET A 1 -57.95 -53.02 -28.33
C MET A 1 -59.00 -53.15 -27.22
N PRO A 2 -60.06 -52.33 -27.15
CA PRO A 2 -60.13 -50.92 -27.52
C PRO A 2 -60.95 -50.02 -26.53
N LYS A 3 -60.91 -48.70 -26.76
CA LYS A 3 -61.96 -47.67 -26.48
C LYS A 3 -62.36 -47.33 -25.03
N TYR A 4 -61.80 -46.19 -24.59
CA TYR A 4 -62.47 -45.00 -24.02
C TYR A 4 -61.60 -43.79 -24.44
N PHE A 5 -62.03 -42.61 -24.92
CA PHE A 5 -63.34 -41.98 -25.18
C PHE A 5 -64.21 -41.69 -23.94
N SER A 6 -64.81 -40.50 -23.76
CA SER A 6 -64.94 -39.32 -24.64
C SER A 6 -65.10 -38.02 -23.82
N VAL A 7 -64.54 -36.91 -24.32
CA VAL A 7 -64.99 -35.50 -24.11
C VAL A 7 -65.35 -35.05 -22.68
N THR A 8 -64.34 -34.55 -21.98
CA THR A 8 -64.29 -33.30 -21.16
C THR A 8 -62.82 -33.22 -20.69
N LEU A 9 -62.02 -32.17 -20.87
CA LEU A 9 -62.30 -30.75 -20.69
C LEU A 9 -61.27 -29.90 -21.48
N TYR A 10 -61.33 -29.91 -22.82
CA TYR A 10 -60.58 -28.95 -23.65
C TYR A 10 -61.30 -27.57 -23.67
N MET A 11 -61.33 -26.92 -22.50
CA MET A 11 -61.90 -25.59 -22.27
C MET A 11 -60.97 -24.82 -21.32
N GLY A 12 -59.82 -24.40 -21.84
CA GLY A 12 -58.80 -23.75 -21.01
C GLY A 12 -57.49 -23.36 -21.70
N LEU A 13 -57.45 -23.31 -23.04
CA LEU A 13 -56.27 -22.89 -23.80
C LEU A 13 -56.55 -21.60 -24.59
N LEU A 14 -57.09 -20.58 -23.92
CA LEU A 14 -57.00 -19.16 -24.33
C LEU A 14 -57.49 -18.17 -23.24
N MET A 15 -56.64 -17.83 -22.28
CA MET A 15 -56.56 -16.52 -21.60
C MET A 15 -55.32 -16.56 -20.71
N MET A 16 -54.18 -16.06 -21.16
CA MET A 16 -53.80 -14.64 -21.21
C MET A 16 -53.24 -14.17 -19.87
N MET A 17 -51.96 -13.79 -19.95
CA MET A 17 -51.09 -12.99 -19.07
C MET A 17 -51.65 -12.36 -17.77
N LEU A 18 -50.69 -12.11 -16.84
CA LEU A 18 -50.84 -11.55 -15.49
C LEU A 18 -51.32 -12.67 -14.52
N LEU A 19 -50.58 -13.06 -13.47
CA LEU A 19 -49.87 -12.24 -12.49
C LEU A 19 -48.52 -12.84 -12.05
N ILE A 20 -47.45 -12.59 -12.80
CA ILE A 20 -46.08 -12.53 -12.23
C ILE A 20 -45.59 -11.08 -12.24
N THR A 21 -46.35 -10.21 -11.59
CA THR A 21 -45.89 -8.89 -11.19
C THR A 21 -44.96 -9.01 -9.98
N SER A 22 -43.67 -9.20 -10.29
CA SER A 22 -42.64 -8.24 -9.91
C SER A 22 -42.80 -7.55 -8.55
N CYS A 23 -42.09 -8.07 -7.54
CA CYS A 23 -41.49 -7.23 -6.49
C CYS A 23 -40.02 -7.58 -6.25
N GLY A 24 -39.29 -7.88 -7.34
CA GLY A 24 -37.83 -7.81 -7.36
C GLY A 24 -37.41 -6.35 -7.41
N SER A 25 -37.27 -5.70 -6.25
CA SER A 25 -36.82 -4.31 -6.15
C SER A 25 -35.37 -4.21 -6.64
N THR A 26 -35.21 -3.93 -7.94
CA THR A 26 -33.93 -3.49 -8.50
C THR A 26 -33.58 -2.16 -7.85
N ARG A 27 -32.57 -2.17 -6.97
CA ARG A 27 -31.96 -0.93 -6.44
C ARG A 27 -31.33 -0.15 -7.59
N LYS A 28 -32.15 0.65 -8.28
CA LYS A 28 -31.75 1.57 -9.33
C LYS A 28 -31.17 2.84 -8.69
N GLY A 29 -30.12 2.66 -7.91
CA GLY A 29 -29.50 3.68 -7.08
C GLY A 29 -28.15 3.20 -6.56
N ASN A 30 -27.09 3.50 -7.31
CA ASN A 30 -25.72 3.77 -6.83
C ASN A 30 -24.67 3.95 -7.95
N LYS A 31 -24.94 3.62 -9.22
CA LYS A 31 -23.94 3.76 -10.31
C LYS A 31 -23.26 5.13 -10.33
N SER A 32 -24.03 6.22 -10.22
CA SER A 32 -23.48 7.58 -10.16
C SER A 32 -22.70 7.88 -8.88
N ALA A 33 -23.05 7.27 -7.73
CA ALA A 33 -22.32 7.43 -6.47
C ALA A 33 -20.99 6.67 -6.48
N GLU A 34 -20.98 5.46 -7.05
CA GLU A 34 -19.78 4.63 -7.24
C GLU A 34 -18.81 5.27 -8.25
N GLU A 35 -19.34 5.78 -9.36
CA GLU A 35 -18.59 6.54 -10.36
C GLU A 35 -17.99 7.84 -9.79
N ASN A 36 -18.79 8.62 -9.05
CA ASN A 36 -18.29 9.82 -8.36
C ASN A 36 -17.18 9.50 -7.36
N LYS A 37 -17.34 8.43 -6.56
CA LYS A 37 -16.31 7.98 -5.61
C LYS A 37 -15.03 7.54 -6.32
N TYR A 38 -15.14 6.85 -7.45
CA TYR A 38 -13.99 6.48 -8.29
C TYR A 38 -13.25 7.73 -8.82
N ILE A 39 -13.98 8.71 -9.36
CA ILE A 39 -13.42 9.97 -9.86
C ILE A 39 -12.75 10.76 -8.74
N GLU A 40 -13.36 10.82 -7.55
CA GLU A 40 -12.79 11.50 -6.38
C GLU A 40 -11.49 10.82 -5.92
N ASN A 41 -11.47 9.50 -5.81
CA ASN A 41 -10.26 8.75 -5.47
C ASN A 41 -9.14 8.97 -6.50
N ARG A 42 -9.44 8.91 -7.80
CA ARG A 42 -8.45 9.18 -8.86
C ARG A 42 -7.89 10.60 -8.81
N LYS A 43 -8.69 11.60 -8.41
CA LYS A 43 -8.21 12.97 -8.17
C LYS A 43 -7.28 13.05 -6.95
N LYS A 44 -7.64 12.38 -5.85
CA LYS A 44 -6.81 12.28 -4.63
C LYS A 44 -5.47 11.60 -4.91
N ASP A 45 -5.48 10.48 -5.61
CA ASP A 45 -4.28 9.74 -6.02
C ASP A 45 -3.35 10.62 -6.87
N LYS A 46 -3.91 11.35 -7.85
CA LYS A 46 -3.11 12.26 -8.68
C LYS A 46 -2.46 13.37 -7.85
N ALA A 47 -3.22 14.01 -6.96
CA ALA A 47 -2.70 15.07 -6.09
C ALA A 47 -1.66 14.55 -5.09
N LEU A 48 -1.81 13.31 -4.60
CA LEU A 48 -0.86 12.62 -3.74
C LEU A 48 0.48 12.37 -4.47
N ILE A 49 0.42 11.85 -5.70
CA ILE A 49 1.61 11.64 -6.53
C ILE A 49 2.27 12.98 -6.83
N GLU A 50 1.54 14.02 -7.27
CA GLU A 50 2.09 15.36 -7.53
C GLU A 50 2.77 15.98 -6.29
N LYS A 51 2.18 15.79 -5.09
CA LYS A 51 2.77 16.19 -3.81
C LYS A 51 4.13 15.50 -3.59
N TYR A 52 4.19 14.18 -3.78
CA TYR A 52 5.43 13.44 -3.52
C TYR A 52 6.48 13.63 -4.61
N GLU A 53 6.13 13.67 -5.90
CA GLU A 53 7.07 13.98 -6.99
C GLU A 53 7.80 15.30 -6.75
N LYS A 54 7.08 16.32 -6.25
CA LYS A 54 7.67 17.61 -5.86
C LYS A 54 8.59 17.50 -4.65
N LEU A 55 8.23 16.68 -3.65
CA LEU A 55 9.02 16.48 -2.43
C LEU A 55 10.31 15.68 -2.70
N ILE A 56 10.24 14.65 -3.57
CA ILE A 56 11.38 13.80 -3.91
C ILE A 56 12.18 14.28 -5.12
N GLU A 57 11.70 15.29 -5.84
CA GLU A 57 12.35 15.91 -7.00
C GLU A 57 12.57 14.91 -8.16
N THR A 58 11.69 13.92 -8.29
CA THR A 58 11.68 12.95 -9.40
C THR A 58 10.27 12.48 -9.71
N LYS A 59 10.06 11.95 -10.92
CA LYS A 59 8.83 11.26 -11.31
C LYS A 59 8.65 9.95 -10.55
N ILE A 60 7.39 9.61 -10.26
CA ILE A 60 6.97 8.38 -9.60
C ILE A 60 6.23 7.51 -10.63
N ASP A 61 6.54 6.21 -10.66
CA ASP A 61 5.74 5.24 -11.39
C ASP A 61 4.44 4.99 -10.59
N ALA A 62 3.41 5.76 -10.90
CA ALA A 62 2.12 5.68 -10.20
C ALA A 62 1.32 4.39 -10.49
N GLU A 63 1.73 3.56 -11.45
CA GLU A 63 1.15 2.22 -11.65
C GLU A 63 1.72 1.23 -10.61
N LYS A 64 3.03 1.35 -10.34
CA LYS A 64 3.77 0.47 -9.42
C LYS A 64 3.76 0.93 -7.95
N ASP A 65 3.95 2.22 -7.71
CA ASP A 65 4.36 2.76 -6.40
C ASP A 65 3.23 3.54 -5.67
N LEU A 66 2.03 3.64 -6.23
CA LEU A 66 0.92 4.42 -5.62
C LEU A 66 0.57 3.98 -4.20
N GLU A 67 0.49 2.67 -3.94
CA GLU A 67 0.19 2.16 -2.59
C GLU A 67 1.34 2.45 -1.60
N LEU A 68 2.60 2.45 -2.07
CA LEU A 68 3.74 2.87 -1.25
C LEU A 68 3.59 4.34 -0.83
N PHE A 69 3.25 5.23 -1.77
CA PHE A 69 3.10 6.65 -1.45
C PHE A 69 1.84 6.96 -0.62
N ARG A 70 0.77 6.17 -0.72
CA ARG A 70 -0.39 6.23 0.21
C ARG A 70 0.01 5.81 1.63
N SER A 71 0.71 4.68 1.76
CA SER A 71 1.19 4.21 3.07
C SER A 71 2.19 5.19 3.69
N VAL A 72 3.15 5.71 2.91
CA VAL A 72 4.05 6.82 3.30
C VAL A 72 3.26 8.03 3.84
N ASP A 73 2.17 8.43 3.20
CA ASP A 73 1.36 9.56 3.66
C ASP A 73 0.65 9.32 4.99
N ASN A 74 0.12 8.10 5.18
CA ASN A 74 -0.52 7.68 6.43
C ASN A 74 0.46 7.62 7.61
N TRP A 75 1.72 7.25 7.34
CA TRP A 75 2.76 7.11 8.36
C TRP A 75 3.52 8.41 8.65
N LEU A 76 3.49 9.41 7.77
CA LEU A 76 4.26 10.64 7.91
C LEU A 76 3.88 11.41 9.19
N GLY A 77 4.87 11.76 10.01
CA GLY A 77 4.67 12.47 11.28
C GLY A 77 4.32 11.59 12.48
N VAL A 78 4.12 10.28 12.32
CA VAL A 78 3.92 9.35 13.46
C VAL A 78 5.12 9.44 14.42
N PRO A 79 4.94 9.59 15.75
CA PRO A 79 6.06 9.72 16.68
C PRO A 79 7.00 8.52 16.70
N TYR A 80 8.26 8.73 17.08
CA TYR A 80 9.15 7.60 17.35
C TYR A 80 8.75 6.91 18.65
N LYS A 81 8.71 5.58 18.63
CA LYS A 81 8.52 4.76 19.84
C LYS A 81 9.35 3.48 19.72
N TYR A 82 10.30 3.28 20.62
CA TYR A 82 11.08 2.05 20.69
C TYR A 82 10.18 0.81 20.81
N ALA A 83 10.46 -0.24 20.04
CA ALA A 83 9.63 -1.44 19.86
C ALA A 83 8.22 -1.19 19.26
N GLY A 84 7.85 0.06 18.97
CA GLY A 84 6.54 0.45 18.47
C GLY A 84 6.31 0.12 16.99
N SER A 85 5.06 -0.14 16.62
CA SER A 85 4.65 -0.53 15.26
C SER A 85 3.20 -0.13 14.94
N ASN A 86 2.74 1.04 15.40
CA ASN A 86 1.40 1.56 15.11
C ASN A 86 1.38 3.10 15.03
N SER A 87 0.24 3.68 14.69
CA SER A 87 0.03 5.12 14.52
C SER A 87 0.27 5.98 15.77
N ASN A 88 0.26 5.39 16.98
CA ASN A 88 0.63 6.09 18.21
C ASN A 88 2.16 6.09 18.45
N GLY A 89 2.93 5.42 17.60
CA GLY A 89 4.37 5.54 17.52
C GLY A 89 5.06 4.27 17.02
N THR A 90 6.16 4.44 16.27
CA THR A 90 6.91 3.32 15.70
C THR A 90 8.43 3.51 15.73
N ASP A 91 9.18 2.41 15.80
CA ASP A 91 10.62 2.40 15.57
C ASP A 91 10.94 2.26 14.06
N CYS A 92 12.22 2.35 13.70
CA CYS A 92 12.62 2.38 12.30
C CYS A 92 12.33 1.06 11.56
N SER A 93 12.57 -0.09 12.19
CA SER A 93 12.28 -1.41 11.61
C SER A 93 10.80 -1.77 11.66
N GLY A 94 10.03 -1.22 12.61
CA GLY A 94 8.58 -1.36 12.72
C GLY A 94 7.84 -0.55 11.66
N LEU A 95 8.33 0.65 11.34
CA LEU A 95 7.87 1.39 10.17
C LEU A 95 8.12 0.59 8.89
N ALA A 96 9.36 0.14 8.67
CA ALA A 96 9.69 -0.66 7.48
C ALA A 96 8.83 -1.93 7.38
N TYR A 97 8.60 -2.61 8.51
CA TYR A 97 7.71 -3.77 8.61
C TYR A 97 6.28 -3.45 8.15
N ASN A 98 5.69 -2.37 8.68
CA ASN A 98 4.32 -1.99 8.34
C ASN A 98 4.18 -1.54 6.89
N LEU A 99 5.10 -0.71 6.38
CA LEU A 99 5.14 -0.33 4.97
C LEU A 99 5.18 -1.58 4.06
N TYR A 100 5.99 -2.59 4.39
CA TYR A 100 6.06 -3.83 3.61
C TYR A 100 4.81 -4.72 3.72
N LEU A 101 4.20 -4.76 4.91
CA LEU A 101 2.98 -5.52 5.14
C LEU A 101 1.76 -4.88 4.45
N GLU A 102 1.64 -3.56 4.49
CA GLU A 102 0.54 -2.80 3.89
C GLU A 102 0.63 -2.78 2.36
N VAL A 103 1.82 -2.57 1.80
CA VAL A 103 2.02 -2.32 0.36
C VAL A 103 2.25 -3.62 -0.43
N TYR A 104 3.01 -4.56 0.13
CA TYR A 104 3.43 -5.78 -0.57
C TYR A 104 2.85 -7.07 0.04
N ASN A 105 2.14 -6.99 1.18
CA ASN A 105 1.72 -8.15 1.98
C ASN A 105 2.90 -9.06 2.39
N LEU A 106 4.09 -8.47 2.59
CA LEU A 106 5.32 -9.17 2.94
C LEU A 106 5.73 -8.87 4.38
N LYS A 107 6.06 -9.91 5.14
CA LYS A 107 6.50 -9.78 6.55
C LYS A 107 8.02 -9.71 6.61
N LEU A 108 8.55 -8.52 6.89
CA LEU A 108 9.94 -8.36 7.27
C LEU A 108 10.22 -8.96 8.67
N PRO A 109 11.47 -9.30 9.01
CA PRO A 109 11.91 -9.47 10.39
C PRO A 109 11.68 -8.20 11.22
N ARG A 110 11.62 -8.29 12.55
CA ARG A 110 11.32 -7.11 13.39
C ARG A 110 12.53 -6.22 13.67
N SER A 111 13.77 -6.72 13.60
CA SER A 111 14.96 -5.88 13.81
C SER A 111 15.58 -5.40 12.50
N SER A 112 16.28 -4.25 12.54
CA SER A 112 16.93 -3.68 11.36
C SER A 112 18.15 -4.49 10.89
N ASP A 113 18.82 -5.21 11.79
CA ASP A 113 19.95 -6.08 11.45
C ASP A 113 19.53 -7.41 10.82
N GLU A 114 18.39 -7.99 11.23
CA GLU A 114 17.76 -9.14 10.56
C GLU A 114 17.25 -8.74 9.16
N GLN A 115 16.56 -7.59 9.07
CA GLN A 115 16.12 -7.03 7.78
C GLN A 115 17.30 -6.82 6.81
N TYR A 116 18.49 -6.44 7.30
CA TYR A 116 19.68 -6.31 6.48
C TYR A 116 20.24 -7.66 5.97
N GLN A 117 20.05 -8.77 6.69
CA GLN A 117 20.54 -10.08 6.22
C GLN A 117 19.77 -10.59 5.00
N ILE A 118 18.47 -10.27 4.92
CA ILE A 118 17.59 -10.79 3.87
C ILE A 118 17.62 -9.97 2.57
N ILE A 119 18.34 -8.86 2.47
CA ILE A 119 18.36 -8.08 1.22
C ILE A 119 19.26 -8.67 0.14
N ASN A 120 18.83 -8.55 -1.11
CA ASN A 120 19.73 -8.53 -2.25
C ASN A 120 20.39 -7.14 -2.32
N LYS A 121 21.67 -7.05 -1.97
CA LYS A 121 22.40 -5.78 -1.90
C LYS A 121 22.52 -5.14 -3.30
N LEU A 122 22.20 -3.86 -3.38
CA LEU A 122 22.28 -3.06 -4.60
C LEU A 122 23.26 -1.89 -4.41
N LYS A 123 23.84 -1.42 -5.51
CA LYS A 123 24.53 -0.12 -5.53
C LYS A 123 23.48 0.98 -5.34
N GLN A 124 23.80 2.07 -4.63
CA GLN A 124 22.84 3.14 -4.34
C GLN A 124 22.14 3.69 -5.60
N LYS A 125 22.88 3.83 -6.72
CA LYS A 125 22.35 4.26 -8.02
C LYS A 125 21.38 3.26 -8.70
N ASN A 126 21.24 2.04 -8.17
CA ASN A 126 20.32 1.00 -8.62
C ASN A 126 19.17 0.78 -7.62
N LEU A 127 19.01 1.63 -6.60
CA LEU A 127 17.88 1.55 -5.67
C LEU A 127 16.61 2.08 -6.33
N GLU A 128 15.54 1.30 -6.20
CA GLU A 128 14.19 1.68 -6.61
C GLU A 128 13.32 1.99 -5.40
N ALA A 129 12.18 2.65 -5.62
CA ALA A 129 11.18 2.87 -4.59
C ALA A 129 10.82 1.54 -3.89
N GLY A 130 10.59 1.61 -2.58
CA GLY A 130 10.34 0.45 -1.72
C GLY A 130 11.60 -0.29 -1.27
N ASN A 131 12.78 -0.11 -1.89
CA ASN A 131 14.01 -0.78 -1.45
C ASN A 131 14.41 -0.32 -0.04
N LEU A 132 15.04 -1.19 0.76
CA LEU A 132 15.50 -0.83 2.10
C LEU A 132 16.89 -0.19 2.06
N VAL A 133 17.13 0.80 2.92
CA VAL A 133 18.43 1.45 3.16
C VAL A 133 18.79 1.38 4.64
N PHE A 134 20.05 1.11 4.95
CA PHE A 134 20.51 0.76 6.30
C PHE A 134 21.71 1.58 6.74
N PHE A 135 21.74 1.87 8.04
CA PHE A 135 22.73 2.76 8.64
C PHE A 135 23.23 2.23 9.99
N LYS A 136 24.42 2.70 10.37
CA LYS A 136 25.07 2.48 11.66
C LYS A 136 25.06 3.78 12.46
N THR A 137 23.92 4.06 13.08
CA THR A 137 23.67 5.23 13.94
C THR A 137 24.05 4.99 15.40
N GLU A 138 24.18 3.73 15.83
CA GLU A 138 24.55 3.32 17.18
C GLU A 138 25.95 2.67 17.24
N LYS A 139 26.68 2.92 18.32
CA LYS A 139 27.95 2.24 18.59
C LYS A 139 27.73 0.76 18.93
N GLY A 140 28.70 -0.09 18.59
CA GLY A 140 28.65 -1.54 18.89
C GLY A 140 27.86 -2.41 17.90
N LYS A 141 26.93 -1.85 17.11
CA LYS A 141 26.17 -2.59 16.10
C LYS A 141 26.80 -2.47 14.69
N LYS A 142 26.49 -3.42 13.79
CA LYS A 142 26.83 -3.34 12.36
C LYS A 142 25.78 -2.56 11.56
N VAL A 143 24.51 -2.79 11.90
CA VAL A 143 23.33 -2.03 11.45
C VAL A 143 22.51 -1.72 12.70
N SER A 144 22.00 -0.51 12.82
CA SER A 144 21.11 -0.09 13.91
C SER A 144 19.88 0.65 13.43
N HIS A 145 19.86 1.13 12.19
CA HIS A 145 18.78 1.93 11.64
C HIS A 145 18.44 1.51 10.21
N VAL A 146 17.19 1.68 9.83
CA VAL A 146 16.65 1.32 8.51
C VAL A 146 15.64 2.38 8.05
N GLY A 147 15.55 2.56 6.73
CA GLY A 147 14.49 3.32 6.08
C GLY A 147 14.08 2.67 4.76
N VAL A 148 12.99 3.16 4.18
CA VAL A 148 12.48 2.72 2.88
C VAL A 148 12.76 3.82 1.85
N TYR A 149 13.50 3.47 0.80
CA TYR A 149 13.86 4.36 -0.30
C TYR A 149 12.62 4.76 -1.12
N LEU A 150 12.54 6.02 -1.50
CA LEU A 150 11.41 6.59 -2.24
C LEU A 150 11.77 7.04 -3.67
N GLY A 151 13.06 7.11 -4.00
CA GLY A 151 13.56 7.69 -5.25
C GLY A 151 14.44 8.92 -5.01
N ASN A 152 15.34 9.20 -5.96
CA ASN A 152 16.24 10.37 -5.95
C ASN A 152 16.86 10.70 -4.58
N ASN A 153 17.52 9.70 -3.98
CA ASN A 153 18.16 9.77 -2.66
C ASN A 153 17.22 10.07 -1.47
N LYS A 154 15.91 10.23 -1.65
CA LYS A 154 14.97 10.36 -0.53
C LYS A 154 14.60 9.01 0.03
N PHE A 155 14.39 8.96 1.33
CA PHE A 155 13.92 7.77 2.04
C PHE A 155 13.06 8.16 3.25
N ILE A 156 12.03 7.37 3.55
CA ILE A 156 11.24 7.50 4.78
C ILE A 156 11.85 6.64 5.89
N HIS A 157 11.88 7.15 7.12
CA HIS A 157 12.31 6.42 8.31
C HIS A 157 11.69 7.01 9.58
N SER A 158 11.65 6.26 10.68
CA SER A 158 11.28 6.79 12.00
C SER A 158 12.51 7.32 12.73
N SER A 159 12.65 8.65 12.78
CA SER A 159 13.75 9.35 13.45
C SER A 159 13.52 9.44 14.96
N THR A 160 14.51 9.04 15.77
CA THR A 160 14.43 9.03 17.24
C THR A 160 14.03 10.38 17.87
N SER A 161 14.33 11.50 17.22
CA SER A 161 14.03 12.86 17.73
C SER A 161 12.86 13.57 17.03
N LYS A 162 12.39 13.05 15.89
CA LYS A 162 11.41 13.75 15.03
C LYS A 162 10.27 12.87 14.50
N GLY A 163 10.23 11.59 14.88
CA GLY A 163 9.27 10.62 14.36
C GLY A 163 9.47 10.31 12.88
N VAL A 164 8.44 9.77 12.25
CA VAL A 164 8.44 9.35 10.86
C VAL A 164 8.55 10.54 9.93
N ARG A 165 9.61 10.56 9.12
CA ARG A 165 9.93 11.65 8.21
C ARG A 165 10.68 11.15 6.98
N ILE A 166 10.75 12.02 5.97
CA ILE A 166 11.60 11.84 4.80
C ILE A 166 12.86 12.68 4.99
N ASP A 167 14.02 12.08 4.72
CA ASP A 167 15.35 12.70 4.70
C ASP A 167 16.08 12.33 3.39
N ASP A 168 17.24 12.93 3.14
CA ASP A 168 18.06 12.70 1.94
C ASP A 168 19.35 11.92 2.27
N LEU A 169 19.65 10.86 1.52
CA LEU A 169 20.88 10.07 1.68
C LEU A 169 22.15 10.90 1.44
N ARG A 170 22.04 12.07 0.80
CA ARG A 170 23.14 13.02 0.59
C ARG A 170 23.45 13.88 1.82
N ASP A 171 22.58 13.91 2.83
CA ASP A 171 22.86 14.61 4.08
C ASP A 171 24.07 13.97 4.76
N LYS A 172 25.02 14.80 5.22
CA LYS A 172 26.31 14.35 5.78
C LYS A 172 26.18 13.21 6.80
N TYR A 173 25.20 13.30 7.69
CA TYR A 173 24.93 12.28 8.71
C TYR A 173 24.60 10.90 8.11
N TYR A 174 23.78 10.85 7.06
CA TYR A 174 23.41 9.60 6.40
C TYR A 174 24.55 9.08 5.51
N VAL A 175 25.32 9.96 4.85
CA VAL A 175 26.54 9.58 4.13
C VAL A 175 27.56 8.92 5.07
N GLU A 176 27.84 9.51 6.24
CA GLU A 176 28.81 9.00 7.21
C GLU A 176 28.37 7.71 7.91
N THR A 177 27.06 7.43 7.96
CA THR A 177 26.50 6.25 8.65
C THR A 177 25.99 5.15 7.71
N TYR A 178 26.02 5.34 6.39
CA TYR A 178 25.46 4.38 5.41
C TYR A 178 26.19 3.02 5.44
N VAL A 179 25.42 1.93 5.50
CA VAL A 179 25.91 0.54 5.51
C VAL A 179 25.58 -0.20 4.21
N GLY A 180 24.51 0.22 3.53
CA GLY A 180 24.07 -0.37 2.27
C GLY A 180 22.56 -0.30 2.08
N GLY A 181 22.09 -0.79 0.93
CA GLY A 181 20.68 -0.89 0.62
C GLY A 181 20.40 -2.01 -0.37
N GLY A 182 19.12 -2.33 -0.57
CA GLY A 182 18.73 -3.44 -1.44
C GLY A 182 17.26 -3.84 -1.34
N LYS A 183 16.86 -4.77 -2.21
CA LYS A 183 15.52 -5.36 -2.23
C LYS A 183 15.47 -6.60 -1.33
N PRO A 184 14.56 -6.71 -0.35
CA PRO A 184 14.37 -7.93 0.45
C PRO A 184 14.10 -9.17 -0.40
N LYS A 185 14.63 -10.31 0.06
CA LYS A 185 14.37 -11.66 -0.45
C LYS A 185 13.35 -12.31 0.49
N LEU A 186 12.08 -12.18 0.15
CA LEU A 186 10.92 -12.77 0.84
C LEU A 186 10.05 -13.50 -0.19
#